data_AF-A0A0D9Z5Z0-F1
#
_entry.id   AF-A0A0D9Z5Z0-F1
#
_cell.length_a   1.000
_cell.length_b   1.000
_cell.length_c   1.000
_cell.angle_alpha   90.00
_cell.angle_beta   90.00
_cell.angle_gamma   90.00
#
_symmetry.space_group_name_H-M   'P 1'
#
loop_
_entity.id
_entity.type
_entity.pdbx_description
1 polymer ?
#
loop_
_entity_poly.entity_id
_entity_poly.type
_entity_poly.pdbx_seq_one_letter_code
_entity_poly.pdbx_strand_id
1 'polypeptide(L)'
;MYTARKKIQKEKGLEPSEFEDSVAQAFFDLENGNQELKSELKDLYINNAVQMDIAGNRKAVVIHVPYRLRKAFKKIHVRLVRELEKKFSGKDVVIVATRRIVRPPKKGSAVQRPRTRTLTAVHDCILEDVVYPAEIVGKRIRYRLDGAKVIKIFLDPKERNNTEYKLETFSAVYRRLCGKDMYTARKKIQKEKGLEPSEFEDSVAQAFFDLENGNQELKSELKDLYINNAVQMDIAGNRKAVVIHVPYRLRKAFKKIHVRLVRELEKKFSGKDVVIVATRRIVRPPKKGSAVQRPRTRTLTAVHDCILEDVVYPAEIVGKRIRYRLDGAKVIKIFLDPKERNNTEYKLETFSAVYRRLCGKDVAFEYPMTETA
;
A
#
# COMPACT_ATOMS: atom_id res chain seq x y z
N MET A 1 -26.21 30.30 14.32
CA MET A 1 -25.94 29.37 13.20
C MET A 1 -24.76 28.44 13.48
N TYR A 2 -24.79 27.59 14.53
CA TYR A 2 -23.73 26.57 14.79
C TYR A 2 -24.21 25.46 15.76
N THR A 3 -25.44 24.98 15.64
CA THR A 3 -26.00 24.00 16.58
C THR A 3 -25.56 22.56 16.27
N ALA A 4 -25.43 22.20 14.99
CA ALA A 4 -25.00 20.86 14.57
C ALA A 4 -23.50 20.59 14.85
N ARG A 5 -22.63 21.59 14.71
CA ARG A 5 -21.18 21.43 15.01
C ARG A 5 -20.90 21.05 16.47
N LYS A 6 -21.82 21.31 17.40
CA LYS A 6 -21.68 20.85 18.80
C LYS A 6 -21.73 19.32 18.93
N LYS A 7 -22.26 18.61 17.93
CA LYS A 7 -22.32 17.15 17.88
C LYS A 7 -21.02 16.49 17.40
N ILE A 8 -20.05 17.25 16.91
CA ILE A 8 -18.72 16.74 16.55
C ILE A 8 -17.66 17.42 17.41
N GLN A 9 -16.81 16.62 18.04
CA GLN A 9 -15.61 17.09 18.74
C GLN A 9 -14.40 16.32 18.27
N LYS A 10 -13.55 16.95 17.46
CA LYS A 10 -12.30 16.35 17.01
C LYS A 10 -11.19 16.54 18.04
N GLU A 11 -10.37 15.50 18.21
CA GLU A 11 -9.12 15.63 18.95
C GLU A 11 -8.15 16.55 18.17
N LYS A 12 -7.55 17.53 18.86
CA LYS A 12 -6.50 18.45 18.36
C LYS A 12 -6.93 19.56 17.37
N GLY A 13 -8.20 19.97 17.37
CA GLY A 13 -8.63 21.17 16.63
C GLY A 13 -8.62 21.05 15.10
N LEU A 14 -8.61 19.82 14.58
CA LEU A 14 -8.82 19.55 13.16
C LEU A 14 -10.26 19.92 12.76
N GLU A 15 -10.44 20.49 11.57
CA GLU A 15 -11.76 20.80 11.03
C GLU A 15 -12.50 19.53 10.58
N PRO A 16 -13.84 19.46 10.76
CA PRO A 16 -14.65 18.36 10.25
C PRO A 16 -14.66 18.31 8.72
N SER A 17 -14.69 17.10 8.17
CA SER A 17 -14.93 16.84 6.75
C SER A 17 -16.39 17.09 6.41
N GLU A 18 -16.70 17.40 5.15
CA GLU A 18 -18.07 17.57 4.65
C GLU A 18 -18.98 16.39 5.00
N PHE A 19 -18.43 15.16 4.92
CA PHE A 19 -19.17 13.97 5.30
C PHE A 19 -19.45 13.91 6.80
N GLU A 20 -18.50 14.31 7.64
CA GLU A 20 -18.70 14.35 9.09
C GLU A 20 -19.76 15.39 9.44
N ASP A 21 -19.71 16.57 8.84
CA ASP A 21 -20.73 17.61 9.02
C ASP A 21 -22.14 17.11 8.64
N SER A 22 -22.25 16.30 7.57
CA SER A 22 -23.52 15.64 7.21
C SER A 22 -24.03 14.69 8.29
N VAL A 23 -23.14 13.95 8.96
CA VAL A 23 -23.49 13.05 10.07
C VAL A 23 -23.84 13.86 11.31
N ALA A 24 -23.12 14.93 11.64
CA ALA A 24 -23.50 15.84 12.73
C ALA A 24 -24.89 16.42 12.53
N GLN A 25 -25.18 16.87 11.30
CA GLN A 25 -26.50 17.40 10.96
C GLN A 25 -27.58 16.33 11.15
N ALA A 26 -27.33 15.10 10.70
CA ALA A 26 -28.25 13.99 10.90
C ALA A 26 -28.54 13.74 12.40
N PHE A 27 -27.53 13.81 13.27
CA PHE A 27 -27.72 13.71 14.73
C PHE A 27 -28.53 14.88 15.30
N PHE A 28 -28.30 16.10 14.80
CA PHE A 28 -29.03 17.28 15.23
C PHE A 28 -30.51 17.25 14.86
N ASP A 29 -30.88 16.83 13.64
CA ASP A 29 -32.30 16.72 13.32
C ASP A 29 -32.97 15.53 14.02
N LEU A 30 -32.21 14.48 14.39
CA LEU A 30 -32.76 13.40 15.23
C LEU A 30 -33.05 13.87 16.66
N GLU A 31 -32.21 14.73 17.23
CA GLU A 31 -32.46 15.34 18.53
C GLU A 31 -33.72 16.22 18.53
N ASN A 32 -33.96 16.98 17.46
CA ASN A 32 -35.10 17.90 17.38
C ASN A 32 -36.39 17.22 16.88
N GLY A 33 -36.27 16.20 16.04
CA GLY A 33 -37.40 15.55 15.38
C GLY A 33 -38.04 14.42 16.17
N ASN A 34 -37.34 13.81 17.14
CA ASN A 34 -37.85 12.66 17.88
C ASN A 34 -37.85 12.91 19.40
N GLN A 35 -39.05 12.98 19.99
CA GLN A 35 -39.21 13.28 21.43
C GLN A 35 -38.58 12.21 22.34
N GLU A 36 -38.51 10.95 21.89
CA GLU A 36 -37.95 9.84 22.67
C GLU A 36 -36.43 9.87 22.79
N LEU A 37 -35.74 10.37 21.76
CA LEU A 37 -34.26 10.40 21.71
C LEU A 37 -33.69 11.75 22.15
N LYS A 38 -34.52 12.78 22.23
CA LYS A 38 -34.10 14.17 22.50
C LYS A 38 -33.31 14.32 23.79
N SER A 39 -33.80 13.74 24.89
CA SER A 39 -33.14 13.84 26.20
C SER A 39 -31.82 13.06 26.23
N GLU A 40 -31.76 11.90 25.57
CA GLU A 40 -30.58 11.02 25.56
C GLU A 40 -29.51 11.51 24.57
N LEU A 41 -29.88 12.16 23.46
CA LEU A 41 -28.95 12.67 22.45
C LEU A 41 -28.34 14.03 22.79
N LYS A 42 -28.97 14.84 23.64
CA LYS A 42 -28.54 16.22 23.96
C LYS A 42 -27.07 16.32 24.34
N ASP A 43 -26.62 15.43 25.23
CA ASP A 43 -25.26 15.42 25.78
C ASP A 43 -24.28 14.53 24.98
N LEU A 44 -24.75 13.90 23.90
CA LEU A 44 -23.94 13.02 23.09
C LEU A 44 -23.29 13.77 21.92
N TYR A 45 -22.03 13.41 21.67
CA TYR A 45 -21.25 13.87 20.52
C TYR A 45 -20.39 12.73 19.96
N ILE A 46 -19.93 12.91 18.73
CA ILE A 46 -19.08 11.98 18.00
C ILE A 46 -17.68 12.60 17.79
N ASN A 47 -16.67 11.75 17.65
CA ASN A 47 -15.29 12.16 17.39
C ASN A 47 -14.99 12.29 15.91
N ASN A 48 -15.51 11.36 15.11
CA ASN A 48 -15.25 11.22 13.67
C ASN A 48 -16.36 10.37 13.05
N ALA A 49 -16.64 10.56 11.77
CA ALA A 49 -17.44 9.64 10.96
C ALA A 49 -16.75 9.35 9.63
N VAL A 50 -16.65 8.07 9.27
CA VAL A 50 -15.98 7.61 8.06
C VAL A 50 -16.97 6.85 7.19
N GLN A 51 -17.01 7.21 5.90
CA GLN A 51 -17.69 6.41 4.91
C GLN A 51 -16.76 5.31 4.38
N MET A 52 -17.28 4.09 4.27
CA MET A 52 -16.54 2.91 3.82
C MET A 52 -17.26 2.23 2.67
N ASP A 53 -16.51 1.77 1.67
CA ASP A 53 -17.04 0.92 0.62
C ASP A 53 -16.97 -0.55 1.05
N ILE A 54 -18.08 -1.27 0.86
CA ILE A 54 -18.20 -2.71 1.11
C ILE A 54 -18.28 -3.42 -0.24
N ALA A 55 -17.95 -4.71 -0.26
CA ALA A 55 -18.16 -5.55 -1.44
C ALA A 55 -19.64 -5.49 -1.91
N GLY A 56 -19.86 -5.47 -3.23
CA GLY A 56 -21.21 -5.46 -3.81
C GLY A 56 -21.85 -4.08 -3.91
N ASN A 57 -21.09 -3.00 -4.13
CA ASN A 57 -21.57 -1.60 -4.28
C ASN A 57 -22.33 -1.02 -3.07
N ARG A 58 -22.29 -1.70 -1.91
CA ARG A 58 -22.87 -1.18 -0.66
C ARG A 58 -21.86 -0.28 0.05
N LYS A 59 -22.36 0.71 0.80
CA LYS A 59 -21.52 1.64 1.56
C LYS A 59 -21.88 1.51 3.05
N ALA A 60 -20.90 1.66 3.93
CA ALA A 60 -21.10 1.71 5.38
C ALA A 60 -20.73 3.09 5.92
N VAL A 61 -21.42 3.50 6.97
CA VAL A 61 -21.07 4.68 7.77
C VAL A 61 -20.56 4.20 9.12
N VAL A 62 -19.28 4.44 9.38
CA VAL A 62 -18.65 4.11 10.66
C VAL A 62 -18.55 5.37 11.51
N ILE A 63 -19.24 5.36 12.65
CA ILE A 63 -19.31 6.50 13.56
C ILE A 63 -18.42 6.22 14.76
N HIS A 64 -17.41 7.07 14.93
CA HIS A 64 -16.48 7.01 16.04
C HIS A 64 -16.96 7.84 17.22
N VAL A 65 -17.22 7.17 18.34
CA VAL A 65 -17.77 7.79 19.55
C VAL A 65 -16.69 7.84 20.66
N PRO A 66 -16.69 8.86 21.54
CA PRO A 66 -15.85 8.84 22.74
C PRO A 66 -16.06 7.58 23.60
N TYR A 67 -14.97 6.95 24.06
CA TYR A 67 -15.06 5.78 24.96
C TYR A 67 -15.91 6.05 26.21
N ARG A 68 -15.86 7.28 26.75
CA ARG A 68 -16.64 7.69 27.93
C ARG A 68 -18.16 7.59 27.70
N LEU A 69 -18.61 7.85 26.47
CA LEU A 69 -20.02 7.84 26.09
C LEU A 69 -20.48 6.48 25.54
N ARG A 70 -19.61 5.47 25.45
CA ARG A 70 -19.93 4.14 24.89
C ARG A 70 -21.19 3.54 25.52
N LYS A 71 -21.34 3.62 26.85
CA LYS A 71 -22.51 3.05 27.55
C LYS A 71 -23.82 3.76 27.18
N ALA A 72 -23.78 5.08 27.08
CA ALA A 72 -24.94 5.88 26.67
C ALA A 72 -25.35 5.56 25.24
N PHE A 73 -24.39 5.50 24.31
CA PHE A 73 -24.65 5.08 22.93
C PHE A 73 -25.15 3.65 22.80
N LYS A 74 -24.70 2.72 23.65
CA LYS A 74 -25.25 1.34 23.67
C LYS A 74 -26.72 1.31 24.07
N LYS A 75 -27.13 2.10 25.07
CA LYS A 75 -28.52 2.18 25.53
C LYS A 75 -29.49 2.63 24.42
N ILE A 76 -29.03 3.51 23.53
CA ILE A 76 -29.84 4.05 22.43
C ILE A 76 -29.56 3.39 21.08
N HIS A 77 -28.63 2.43 21.02
CA HIS A 77 -28.05 1.96 19.77
C HIS A 77 -29.07 1.46 18.75
N VAL A 78 -29.98 0.57 19.16
CA VAL A 78 -30.96 -0.05 18.25
C VAL A 78 -31.88 1.01 17.63
N ARG A 79 -32.34 1.96 18.45
CA ARG A 79 -33.21 3.07 18.02
C ARG A 79 -32.43 4.06 17.13
N LEU A 80 -31.23 4.43 17.54
CA LEU A 80 -30.37 5.38 16.82
C LEU A 80 -29.94 4.84 15.44
N VAL A 81 -29.46 3.60 15.37
CA VAL A 81 -29.01 2.98 14.12
C VAL A 81 -30.17 2.86 13.14
N ARG A 82 -31.36 2.47 13.60
CA ARG A 82 -32.56 2.39 12.75
C ARG A 82 -32.91 3.74 12.11
N GLU A 83 -32.84 4.83 12.87
CA GLU A 83 -33.13 6.17 12.34
C GLU A 83 -32.02 6.71 11.43
N LEU A 84 -30.75 6.41 11.74
CA LEU A 84 -29.63 6.80 10.88
C LEU A 84 -29.65 6.02 9.56
N GLU A 85 -30.04 4.75 9.56
CA GLU A 85 -30.15 3.94 8.33
C GLU A 85 -31.30 4.41 7.42
N LYS A 86 -32.38 4.97 7.99
CA LYS A 86 -33.42 5.65 7.20
C LYS A 86 -32.88 6.92 6.53
N LYS A 87 -32.10 7.73 7.25
CA LYS A 87 -31.49 8.97 6.71
C LYS A 87 -30.41 8.69 5.67
N PHE A 88 -29.59 7.67 5.90
CA PHE A 88 -28.54 7.24 4.99
C PHE A 88 -28.99 6.01 4.20
N SER A 89 -30.00 6.18 3.35
CA SER A 89 -30.57 5.08 2.56
C SER A 89 -29.50 4.31 1.79
N GLY A 90 -29.57 2.98 1.86
CA GLY A 90 -28.59 2.08 1.24
C GLY A 90 -27.22 2.04 1.91
N LYS A 91 -27.05 2.66 3.09
CA LYS A 91 -25.82 2.56 3.88
C LYS A 91 -26.06 1.92 5.25
N ASP A 92 -25.25 0.92 5.57
CA ASP A 92 -25.25 0.30 6.90
C ASP A 92 -24.51 1.19 7.91
N VAL A 93 -25.08 1.39 9.09
CA VAL A 93 -24.48 2.25 10.12
C VAL A 93 -23.87 1.39 11.24
N VAL A 94 -22.60 1.63 11.55
CA VAL A 94 -21.86 0.94 12.63
C VAL A 94 -21.25 1.96 13.58
N ILE A 95 -21.47 1.78 14.88
CA ILE A 95 -20.97 2.68 15.92
C ILE A 95 -19.79 2.02 16.64
N VAL A 96 -18.65 2.69 16.70
CA VAL A 96 -17.43 2.17 17.32
C VAL A 96 -16.85 3.16 18.32
N ALA A 97 -16.55 2.70 19.53
CA ALA A 97 -15.86 3.55 20.50
C ALA A 97 -14.39 3.75 20.12
N THR A 98 -13.95 5.00 20.13
CA THR A 98 -12.54 5.39 19.99
C THR A 98 -11.74 4.87 21.17
N ARG A 99 -10.73 4.03 20.89
CA ARG A 99 -9.87 3.42 21.91
C ARG A 99 -8.41 3.74 21.60
N ARG A 100 -7.64 4.09 22.63
CA ARG A 100 -6.21 4.41 22.50
C ARG A 100 -5.36 3.16 22.70
N ILE A 101 -4.60 2.78 21.68
CA ILE A 101 -3.60 1.71 21.75
C ILE A 101 -2.29 2.28 22.27
N VAL A 102 -1.69 1.62 23.26
CA VAL A 102 -0.37 1.97 23.81
C VAL A 102 0.65 0.95 23.33
N ARG A 103 1.70 1.44 22.68
CA ARG A 103 2.81 0.60 22.19
C ARG A 103 3.49 -0.11 23.36
N PRO A 104 4.00 -1.34 23.15
CA PRO A 104 4.78 -2.01 24.18
C PRO A 104 5.98 -1.14 24.60
N PRO A 105 6.29 -1.08 25.90
CA PRO A 105 7.48 -0.39 26.38
C PRO A 105 8.75 -1.00 25.78
N LYS A 106 9.84 -0.22 25.71
CA LYS A 106 11.15 -0.73 25.26
C LYS A 106 11.65 -1.79 26.26
N LYS A 107 12.40 -2.78 25.76
CA LYS A 107 13.00 -3.84 26.58
C LYS A 107 13.87 -3.20 27.68
N GLY A 108 13.61 -3.52 28.95
CA GLY A 108 14.31 -2.95 30.11
C GLY A 108 13.66 -1.73 30.76
N SER A 109 12.50 -1.26 30.27
CA SER A 109 11.76 -0.21 30.98
C SER A 109 10.88 -0.80 32.09
N ALA A 110 10.82 -0.11 33.24
CA ALA A 110 9.92 -0.44 34.35
C ALA A 110 8.47 0.00 34.11
N VAL A 111 8.18 0.70 33.00
CA VAL A 111 6.86 1.25 32.70
C VAL A 111 5.93 0.14 32.23
N GLN A 112 4.97 -0.25 33.07
CA GLN A 112 3.95 -1.22 32.70
C GLN A 112 2.81 -0.54 31.91
N ARG A 113 2.45 -1.10 30.76
CA ARG A 113 1.28 -0.63 30.00
C ARG A 113 -0.02 -1.27 30.55
N PRO A 114 -1.14 -0.53 30.61
CA PRO A 114 -2.42 -1.11 30.99
C PRO A 114 -2.85 -2.20 30.01
N ARG A 115 -3.34 -3.34 30.52
CA ARG A 115 -3.83 -4.47 29.70
C ARG A 115 -4.95 -4.05 28.74
N THR A 116 -5.83 -3.17 29.20
CA THR A 116 -6.95 -2.59 28.43
C THR A 116 -6.51 -1.77 27.21
N ARG A 117 -5.25 -1.32 27.16
CA ARG A 117 -4.68 -0.53 26.04
C ARG A 117 -3.73 -1.32 25.17
N THR A 118 -3.70 -2.65 25.31
CA THR A 118 -2.96 -3.54 24.42
C THR A 118 -3.66 -3.69 23.08
N LEU A 119 -2.90 -3.94 22.01
CA LEU A 119 -3.46 -4.11 20.67
C LEU A 119 -4.50 -5.24 20.63
N THR A 120 -4.21 -6.39 21.25
CA THR A 120 -5.12 -7.53 21.30
C THR A 120 -6.42 -7.20 22.03
N ALA A 121 -6.34 -6.63 23.23
CA ALA A 121 -7.53 -6.26 24.01
C ALA A 121 -8.38 -5.20 23.29
N VAL A 122 -7.74 -4.18 22.71
CA VAL A 122 -8.46 -3.14 21.95
C VAL A 122 -9.14 -3.74 20.72
N HIS A 123 -8.49 -4.64 20.00
CA HIS A 123 -9.09 -5.31 18.84
C HIS A 123 -10.27 -6.20 19.24
N ASP A 124 -10.22 -6.91 20.36
CA ASP A 124 -11.36 -7.68 20.86
C ASP A 124 -12.53 -6.76 21.24
N CYS A 125 -12.26 -5.65 21.92
CA CYS A 125 -13.31 -4.69 22.29
C CYS A 125 -13.88 -3.92 21.09
N ILE A 126 -13.10 -3.69 20.03
CA ILE A 126 -13.62 -3.12 18.77
C ILE A 126 -14.55 -4.12 18.10
N LEU A 127 -14.20 -5.42 18.11
CA LEU A 127 -15.06 -6.45 17.54
C LEU A 127 -16.42 -6.50 18.23
N GLU A 128 -16.45 -6.39 19.56
CA GLU A 128 -17.70 -6.30 20.33
C GLU A 128 -18.53 -5.07 19.99
N ASP A 129 -17.92 -3.94 19.63
CA ASP A 129 -18.67 -2.74 19.24
C ASP A 129 -19.24 -2.87 17.84
N VAL A 130 -18.47 -3.43 16.92
CA VAL A 130 -18.87 -3.60 15.52
C VAL A 130 -20.11 -4.50 15.41
N VAL A 131 -20.18 -5.53 16.25
CA VAL A 131 -21.25 -6.54 16.16
C VAL A 131 -22.46 -6.23 17.05
N TYR A 132 -22.36 -5.21 17.92
CA TYR A 132 -23.48 -4.80 18.76
C TYR A 132 -24.71 -4.43 17.89
N PRO A 133 -25.95 -4.83 18.26
CA PRO A 133 -26.39 -5.40 19.54
C PRO A 133 -26.03 -6.87 19.80
N ALA A 134 -25.62 -7.63 18.78
CA ALA A 134 -25.41 -9.05 18.91
C ALA A 134 -24.22 -9.44 19.78
N GLU A 135 -24.44 -10.49 20.56
CA GLU A 135 -23.43 -11.08 21.43
C GLU A 135 -22.61 -12.14 20.71
N ILE A 136 -21.31 -12.15 21.00
CA ILE A 136 -20.37 -13.13 20.44
C ILE A 136 -20.35 -14.34 21.37
N VAL A 137 -20.95 -15.45 20.92
CA VAL A 137 -21.00 -16.73 21.64
C VAL A 137 -19.66 -17.46 21.55
N GLY A 138 -18.93 -17.29 20.44
CA GLY A 138 -17.68 -18.01 20.24
C GLY A 138 -16.73 -17.35 19.26
N LYS A 139 -15.43 -17.61 19.44
CA LYS A 139 -14.37 -17.19 18.52
C LYS A 139 -13.49 -18.40 18.20
N ARG A 140 -13.38 -18.77 16.93
CA ARG A 140 -12.45 -19.81 16.45
C ARG A 140 -11.40 -19.19 15.55
N ILE A 141 -10.15 -19.31 15.97
CA ILE A 141 -9.01 -18.87 15.18
C ILE A 141 -8.47 -20.08 14.41
N ARG A 142 -8.33 -19.95 13.10
CA ARG A 142 -7.62 -20.92 12.24
C ARG A 142 -6.45 -20.24 11.56
N TYR A 143 -5.33 -20.94 11.48
CA TYR A 143 -4.18 -20.51 10.71
C TYR A 143 -4.19 -21.29 9.39
N ARG A 144 -4.15 -20.59 8.26
CA ARG A 144 -3.92 -21.22 6.95
C ARG A 144 -2.45 -21.58 6.81
N LEU A 145 -2.14 -22.46 5.85
CA LEU A 145 -0.77 -22.83 5.48
C LEU A 145 0.09 -21.60 5.13
N ASP A 146 -0.55 -20.55 4.59
CA ASP A 146 0.07 -19.24 4.31
C ASP A 146 0.45 -18.40 5.56
N GLY A 147 0.22 -18.91 6.77
CA GLY A 147 0.34 -18.15 8.03
C GLY A 147 -0.81 -17.15 8.26
N ALA A 148 -1.73 -17.00 7.29
CA ALA A 148 -2.88 -16.11 7.40
C ALA A 148 -3.84 -16.58 8.50
N LYS A 149 -4.20 -15.66 9.40
CA LYS A 149 -5.09 -15.92 10.53
C LYS A 149 -6.54 -15.61 10.14
N VAL A 150 -7.37 -16.64 10.03
CA VAL A 150 -8.82 -16.50 9.84
C VAL A 150 -9.50 -16.59 11.20
N ILE A 151 -10.24 -15.54 11.57
CA ILE A 151 -11.04 -15.52 12.79
C ILE A 151 -12.49 -15.78 12.38
N LYS A 152 -13.03 -16.95 12.73
CA LYS A 152 -14.46 -17.24 12.63
C LYS A 152 -15.12 -16.82 13.92
N ILE A 153 -16.14 -15.97 13.82
CA ILE A 153 -16.88 -15.42 14.95
C ILE A 153 -18.28 -16.02 14.89
N PHE A 154 -18.74 -16.55 16.01
CA PHE A 154 -20.07 -17.11 16.17
C PHE A 154 -20.91 -16.12 16.99
N LEU A 155 -22.03 -15.69 16.40
CA LEU A 155 -23.00 -14.82 17.05
C LEU A 155 -24.16 -15.63 17.61
N ASP A 156 -24.90 -15.06 18.55
CA ASP A 156 -26.08 -15.72 19.11
C ASP A 156 -27.10 -16.05 18.00
N PRO A 157 -27.51 -17.32 17.83
CA PRO A 157 -28.51 -17.72 16.85
C PRO A 157 -29.85 -16.96 16.99
N LYS A 158 -30.21 -16.50 18.19
CA LYS A 158 -31.47 -15.76 18.43
C LYS A 158 -31.54 -14.43 17.67
N GLU A 159 -30.39 -13.84 17.36
CA GLU A 159 -30.30 -12.53 16.70
C GLU A 159 -30.01 -12.63 15.19
N ARG A 160 -30.10 -13.84 14.62
CA ARG A 160 -29.75 -14.09 13.22
C ARG A 160 -30.52 -13.20 12.26
N ASN A 161 -31.83 -13.09 12.42
CA ASN A 161 -32.69 -12.31 11.52
C ASN A 161 -32.32 -10.81 11.48
N ASN A 162 -31.79 -10.28 12.58
CA ASN A 162 -31.42 -8.86 12.70
C ASN A 162 -29.98 -8.56 12.25
N THR A 163 -29.12 -9.58 12.14
CA THR A 163 -27.69 -9.40 11.88
C THR A 163 -27.22 -9.96 10.55
N GLU A 164 -27.96 -10.89 9.95
CA GLU A 164 -27.55 -11.62 8.74
C GLU A 164 -27.24 -10.68 7.57
N TYR A 165 -28.03 -9.61 7.39
CA TYR A 165 -27.80 -8.63 6.31
C TYR A 165 -26.54 -7.76 6.52
N LYS A 166 -26.02 -7.65 7.74
CA LYS A 166 -24.83 -6.84 8.12
C LYS A 166 -23.54 -7.64 8.28
N LEU A 167 -23.57 -8.97 8.15
CA LEU A 167 -22.40 -9.81 8.41
C LEU A 167 -21.17 -9.43 7.56
N GLU A 168 -21.40 -9.15 6.27
CA GLU A 168 -20.35 -8.70 5.37
C GLU A 168 -19.77 -7.35 5.80
N THR A 169 -20.64 -6.41 6.16
CA THR A 169 -20.30 -5.08 6.69
C THR A 169 -19.46 -5.17 7.95
N PHE A 170 -19.86 -5.99 8.93
CA PHE A 170 -19.09 -6.20 10.17
C PHE A 170 -17.68 -6.71 9.88
N SER A 171 -17.57 -7.67 8.95
CA SER A 171 -16.27 -8.23 8.57
C SER A 171 -15.38 -7.17 7.89
N ALA A 172 -15.94 -6.32 7.04
CA ALA A 172 -15.20 -5.29 6.31
C ALA A 172 -14.76 -4.16 7.24
N VAL A 173 -15.67 -3.66 8.09
CA VAL A 173 -15.40 -2.63 9.10
C VAL A 173 -14.32 -3.10 10.07
N TYR A 174 -14.44 -4.31 10.61
CA TYR A 174 -13.43 -4.86 11.52
C TYR A 174 -12.05 -4.99 10.86
N ARG A 175 -12.00 -5.49 9.61
CA ARG A 175 -10.75 -5.62 8.85
C ARG A 175 -10.05 -4.29 8.64
N ARG A 176 -10.81 -3.25 8.27
CA ARG A 176 -10.28 -1.89 8.06
C ARG A 176 -9.78 -1.27 9.36
N LEU A 177 -10.58 -1.34 10.43
CA LEU A 177 -10.24 -0.72 11.73
C LEU A 177 -9.03 -1.38 12.39
N CYS A 178 -8.89 -2.70 12.26
CA CYS A 178 -7.79 -3.44 12.87
C CYS A 178 -6.54 -3.52 11.99
N GLY A 179 -6.57 -3.00 10.75
CA GLY A 179 -5.45 -3.07 9.81
C GLY A 179 -4.99 -4.49 9.45
N LYS A 180 -5.77 -5.52 9.82
CA LYS A 180 -5.38 -6.94 9.67
C LYS A 180 -5.37 -7.41 8.21
N ASP A 181 -6.05 -6.67 7.34
CA ASP A 181 -6.00 -6.87 5.89
C ASP A 181 -5.60 -5.57 5.16
N MET A 182 -4.52 -4.91 5.57
CA MET A 182 -3.76 -4.12 4.60
C MET A 182 -2.92 -5.06 3.73
N TYR A 183 -3.54 -5.97 2.97
CA TYR A 183 -3.01 -6.30 1.64
C TYR A 183 -3.35 -5.09 0.76
N THR A 184 -2.62 -4.00 1.02
CA THR A 184 -2.70 -2.80 0.21
C THR A 184 -1.50 -2.83 -0.72
N ALA A 185 -1.66 -2.26 -1.90
CA ALA A 185 -0.56 -1.90 -2.79
C ALA A 185 0.68 -1.41 -2.04
N ARG A 186 0.49 -0.65 -0.95
CA ARG A 186 1.55 -0.16 -0.06
C ARG A 186 2.48 -1.22 0.54
N LYS A 187 2.12 -2.51 0.60
CA LYS A 187 3.08 -3.57 0.99
C LYS A 187 4.10 -3.88 -0.10
N LYS A 188 3.73 -3.66 -1.38
CA LYS A 188 4.62 -3.86 -2.53
C LYS A 188 5.66 -2.77 -2.65
N ILE A 189 5.53 -1.65 -1.94
CA ILE A 189 6.53 -0.58 -1.91
C ILE A 189 7.13 -0.43 -0.51
N GLN A 190 8.45 -0.48 -0.43
CA GLN A 190 9.19 -0.23 0.80
C GLN A 190 10.28 0.80 0.55
N LYS A 191 10.05 2.04 0.97
CA LYS A 191 11.07 3.09 0.89
C LYS A 191 12.13 2.92 1.98
N GLU A 192 13.37 3.19 1.61
CA GLU A 192 14.42 3.40 2.59
C GLU A 192 14.11 4.65 3.43
N LYS A 193 14.30 4.57 4.75
CA LYS A 193 14.12 5.66 5.73
C LYS A 193 12.68 6.12 6.01
N GLY A 194 11.66 5.36 5.63
CA GLY A 194 10.27 5.64 6.04
C GLY A 194 9.65 6.88 5.39
N LEU A 195 10.18 7.31 4.24
CA LEU A 195 9.58 8.33 3.38
C LEU A 195 8.24 7.83 2.82
N GLU A 196 7.28 8.74 2.63
CA GLU A 196 6.00 8.40 2.03
C GLU A 196 6.16 8.12 0.52
N PRO A 197 5.41 7.13 -0.04
CA PRO A 197 5.35 6.90 -1.47
C PRO A 197 4.82 8.12 -2.25
N SER A 198 5.36 8.35 -3.45
CA SER A 198 4.82 9.29 -4.43
C SER A 198 3.56 8.71 -5.09
N GLU A 199 2.69 9.56 -5.60
CA GLU A 199 1.48 9.15 -6.35
C GLU A 199 1.82 8.17 -7.49
N PHE A 200 2.90 8.45 -8.22
CA PHE A 200 3.35 7.56 -9.29
C PHE A 200 3.81 6.20 -8.76
N GLU A 201 4.51 6.17 -7.63
CA GLU A 201 4.96 4.93 -7.04
C GLU A 201 3.80 4.11 -6.44
N ASP A 202 2.81 4.78 -5.85
CA ASP A 202 1.56 4.16 -5.39
C ASP A 202 0.80 3.54 -6.59
N SER A 203 0.81 4.19 -7.76
CA SER A 203 0.23 3.61 -8.99
C SER A 203 0.96 2.34 -9.46
N VAL A 204 2.29 2.32 -9.37
CA VAL A 204 3.10 1.14 -9.71
C VAL A 204 2.87 0.03 -8.69
N ALA A 205 2.84 0.37 -7.40
CA ALA A 205 2.57 -0.58 -6.32
C ALA A 205 1.18 -1.20 -6.45
N GLN A 206 0.18 -0.42 -6.88
CA GLN A 206 -1.16 -0.92 -7.21
C GLN A 206 -1.12 -1.87 -8.40
N ALA A 207 -0.40 -1.51 -9.46
CA ALA A 207 -0.21 -2.39 -10.61
C ALA A 207 0.35 -3.76 -10.20
N PHE A 208 1.38 -3.81 -9.36
CA PHE A 208 1.94 -5.05 -8.82
C PHE A 208 0.92 -5.85 -8.00
N PHE A 209 0.08 -5.17 -7.23
CA PHE A 209 -0.95 -5.81 -6.42
C PHE A 209 -2.05 -6.44 -7.28
N ASP A 210 -2.56 -5.76 -8.30
CA ASP A 210 -3.57 -6.41 -9.15
C ASP A 210 -2.96 -7.49 -10.04
N LEU A 211 -1.66 -7.44 -10.37
CA LEU A 211 -0.99 -8.55 -11.07
C LEU A 211 -0.87 -9.79 -10.17
N GLU A 212 -0.60 -9.62 -8.88
CA GLU A 212 -0.60 -10.72 -7.90
C GLU A 212 -1.99 -11.37 -7.77
N ASN A 213 -3.07 -10.59 -7.86
CA ASN A 213 -4.43 -11.11 -7.72
C ASN A 213 -5.04 -11.60 -9.04
N GLY A 214 -4.66 -11.01 -10.16
CA GLY A 214 -5.23 -11.29 -11.48
C GLY A 214 -4.61 -12.51 -12.17
N ASN A 215 -3.37 -12.88 -11.83
CA ASN A 215 -2.67 -13.98 -12.53
C ASN A 215 -2.18 -15.05 -11.55
N GLN A 216 -2.72 -16.27 -11.64
CA GLN A 216 -2.44 -17.37 -10.71
C GLN A 216 -0.99 -17.84 -10.77
N GLU A 217 -0.33 -17.75 -11.94
CA GLU A 217 1.06 -18.19 -12.12
C GLU A 217 2.07 -17.25 -11.46
N LEU A 218 1.82 -15.93 -11.51
CA LEU A 218 2.72 -14.92 -10.96
C LEU A 218 2.47 -14.68 -9.46
N LYS A 219 1.34 -15.12 -8.94
CA LYS A 219 0.91 -14.86 -7.56
C LYS A 219 1.91 -15.35 -6.51
N SER A 220 2.36 -16.60 -6.62
CA SER A 220 3.29 -17.19 -5.66
C SER A 220 4.66 -16.49 -5.67
N GLU A 221 5.14 -16.14 -6.87
CA GLU A 221 6.44 -15.50 -7.06
C GLU A 221 6.42 -14.01 -6.70
N LEU A 222 5.31 -13.30 -6.95
CA LEU A 222 5.17 -11.87 -6.65
C LEU A 222 4.87 -11.60 -5.18
N LYS A 223 4.27 -12.53 -4.43
CA LYS A 223 3.82 -12.33 -3.03
C LYS A 223 4.87 -11.67 -2.14
N ASP A 224 6.08 -12.21 -2.15
CA ASP A 224 7.19 -11.75 -1.30
C ASP A 224 8.05 -10.66 -1.95
N LEU A 225 7.75 -10.27 -3.18
CA LEU A 225 8.47 -9.23 -3.91
C LEU A 225 7.94 -7.83 -3.59
N TYR A 226 8.87 -6.90 -3.43
CA TYR A 226 8.60 -5.48 -3.24
C TYR A 226 9.63 -4.63 -3.99
N ILE A 227 9.26 -3.38 -4.22
CA ILE A 227 10.05 -2.36 -4.90
C ILE A 227 10.48 -1.28 -3.91
N ASN A 228 11.62 -0.66 -4.17
CA ASN A 228 12.15 0.44 -3.36
C ASN A 228 11.63 1.80 -3.82
N ASN A 229 11.57 1.99 -5.15
CA ASN A 229 11.22 3.24 -5.79
C ASN A 229 10.76 2.95 -7.23
N ALA A 230 9.94 3.81 -7.82
CA ALA A 230 9.62 3.81 -9.24
C ALA A 230 9.73 5.25 -9.78
N VAL A 231 10.46 5.41 -10.87
CA VAL A 231 10.72 6.72 -11.48
C VAL A 231 10.21 6.71 -12.91
N GLN A 232 9.40 7.71 -13.25
CA GLN A 232 9.02 7.97 -14.63
C GLN A 232 10.04 8.90 -15.29
N MET A 233 10.45 8.60 -16.52
CA MET A 233 11.40 9.41 -17.29
C MET A 233 10.89 9.61 -18.70
N ASP A 234 11.20 10.76 -19.29
CA ASP A 234 10.91 11.04 -20.69
C ASP A 234 12.07 10.57 -21.57
N ILE A 235 11.72 10.00 -22.72
CA ILE A 235 12.65 9.44 -23.72
C ILE A 235 12.52 10.29 -24.98
N ALA A 236 13.53 10.23 -25.85
CA ALA A 236 13.41 10.75 -27.21
C ALA A 236 12.20 10.12 -27.92
N GLY A 237 11.57 10.89 -28.83
CA GLY A 237 10.41 10.41 -29.59
C GLY A 237 9.06 10.44 -28.84
N ASN A 238 8.90 11.32 -27.84
CA ASN A 238 7.64 11.50 -27.10
C ASN A 238 7.15 10.26 -26.33
N ARG A 239 8.04 9.28 -26.10
CA ARG A 239 7.79 8.08 -25.30
C ARG A 239 8.24 8.32 -23.85
N LYS A 240 7.65 7.57 -22.91
CA LYS A 240 8.05 7.62 -21.49
C LYS A 240 8.52 6.24 -21.02
N ALA A 241 9.49 6.20 -20.12
CA ALA A 241 9.95 4.99 -19.46
C ALA A 241 9.52 4.97 -18.00
N VAL A 242 9.24 3.77 -17.49
CA VAL A 242 9.06 3.49 -16.08
C VAL A 242 10.25 2.67 -15.59
N VAL A 243 11.08 3.27 -14.74
CA VAL A 243 12.21 2.61 -14.10
C VAL A 243 11.80 2.14 -12.71
N ILE A 244 11.78 0.83 -12.51
CA ILE A 244 11.42 0.21 -11.23
C ILE A 244 12.70 -0.19 -10.51
N HIS A 245 12.92 0.42 -9.35
CA HIS A 245 14.05 0.14 -8.49
C HIS A 245 13.72 -0.98 -7.51
N VAL A 246 14.50 -2.07 -7.59
CA VAL A 246 14.29 -3.28 -6.79
C VAL A 246 15.42 -3.45 -5.76
N PRO A 247 15.16 -4.01 -4.57
CA PRO A 247 16.23 -4.41 -3.65
C PRO A 247 17.21 -5.39 -4.29
N TYR A 248 18.52 -5.17 -4.12
CA TYR A 248 19.55 -6.09 -4.64
C TYR A 248 19.35 -7.55 -4.20
N ARG A 249 18.83 -7.78 -2.98
CA ARG A 249 18.53 -9.12 -2.45
C ARG A 249 17.51 -9.88 -3.30
N LEU A 250 16.55 -9.18 -3.90
CA LEU A 250 15.45 -9.77 -4.68
C LEU A 250 15.76 -9.83 -6.18
N ARG A 251 16.92 -9.34 -6.63
CA ARG A 251 17.28 -9.27 -8.06
C ARG A 251 17.10 -10.61 -8.79
N LYS A 252 17.52 -11.72 -8.18
CA LYS A 252 17.41 -13.06 -8.80
C LYS A 252 15.95 -13.47 -9.03
N ALA A 253 15.08 -13.20 -8.06
CA ALA A 253 13.66 -13.51 -8.16
C ALA A 253 13.00 -12.65 -9.25
N PHE A 254 13.32 -11.35 -9.31
CA PHE A 254 12.84 -10.48 -10.39
C PHE A 254 13.37 -10.87 -11.77
N LYS A 255 14.62 -11.35 -11.89
CA LYS A 255 15.15 -11.89 -13.15
C LYS A 255 14.37 -13.11 -13.62
N LYS A 256 14.06 -14.06 -12.71
CA LYS A 256 13.28 -15.27 -13.05
C LYS A 256 11.92 -14.94 -13.67
N ILE A 257 11.26 -13.88 -13.20
CA ILE A 257 9.92 -13.49 -13.67
C ILE A 257 9.92 -12.36 -14.70
N HIS A 258 11.09 -11.84 -15.07
CA HIS A 258 11.22 -10.55 -15.75
C HIS A 258 10.42 -10.45 -17.04
N VAL A 259 10.57 -11.42 -17.95
CA VAL A 259 9.92 -11.39 -19.28
C VAL A 259 8.40 -11.34 -19.13
N ARG A 260 7.85 -12.16 -18.22
CA ARG A 260 6.41 -12.20 -17.92
C ARG A 260 5.94 -10.91 -17.23
N LEU A 261 6.70 -10.45 -16.23
CA LEU A 261 6.36 -9.27 -15.45
C LEU A 261 6.38 -7.98 -16.29
N VAL A 262 7.41 -7.79 -17.11
CA VAL A 262 7.54 -6.62 -17.98
C VAL A 262 6.41 -6.58 -19.00
N ARG A 263 6.06 -7.71 -19.61
CA ARG A 263 4.94 -7.80 -20.55
C ARG A 263 3.61 -7.38 -19.92
N GLU A 264 3.33 -7.84 -18.70
CA GLU A 264 2.10 -7.49 -17.98
C GLU A 264 2.09 -6.02 -17.50
N LEU A 265 3.24 -5.49 -17.09
CA LEU A 265 3.36 -4.08 -16.71
C LEU A 265 3.23 -3.15 -17.91
N GLU A 266 3.77 -3.53 -19.08
CA GLU A 266 3.64 -2.74 -20.32
C GLU A 266 2.20 -2.70 -20.84
N LYS A 267 1.42 -3.78 -20.64
CA LYS A 267 -0.03 -3.75 -20.91
C LYS A 267 -0.76 -2.73 -20.03
N LYS A 268 -0.41 -2.65 -18.73
CA LYS A 268 -1.02 -1.69 -17.80
C LYS A 268 -0.57 -0.25 -18.05
N PHE A 269 0.71 -0.07 -18.37
CA PHE A 269 1.32 1.22 -18.66
C PHE A 269 1.50 1.38 -20.17
N SER A 270 0.40 1.36 -20.92
CA SER A 270 0.41 1.52 -22.37
C SER A 270 1.22 2.74 -22.82
N GLY A 271 2.05 2.55 -23.85
CA GLY A 271 2.94 3.59 -24.38
C GLY A 271 4.15 3.91 -23.48
N LYS A 272 4.36 3.17 -22.39
CA LYS A 272 5.55 3.29 -21.54
C LYS A 272 6.38 2.03 -21.51
N ASP A 273 7.68 2.18 -21.71
CA ASP A 273 8.62 1.08 -21.61
C ASP A 273 9.00 0.84 -20.15
N VAL A 274 8.98 -0.42 -19.70
CA VAL A 274 9.28 -0.78 -18.31
C VAL A 274 10.67 -1.37 -18.21
N VAL A 275 11.50 -0.81 -17.33
CA VAL A 275 12.87 -1.29 -17.05
C VAL A 275 13.05 -1.53 -15.56
N ILE A 276 13.59 -2.69 -15.18
CA ILE A 276 13.80 -3.07 -13.78
C ILE A 276 15.29 -2.98 -13.44
N VAL A 277 15.63 -2.17 -12.44
CA VAL A 277 17.03 -1.93 -12.04
C VAL A 277 17.21 -2.24 -10.56
N ALA A 278 18.20 -3.07 -10.20
CA ALA A 278 18.50 -3.29 -8.80
C ALA A 278 19.25 -2.11 -8.17
N THR A 279 18.77 -1.69 -7.01
CA THR A 279 19.40 -0.66 -6.17
C THR A 279 20.71 -1.19 -5.59
N ARG A 280 21.83 -0.54 -5.93
CA ARG A 280 23.18 -0.90 -5.48
C ARG A 280 23.81 0.27 -4.75
N ARG A 281 24.45 -0.01 -3.62
CA ARG A 281 25.14 1.01 -2.82
C ARG A 281 26.57 1.23 -3.32
N ILE A 282 26.85 2.42 -3.84
CA ILE A 282 28.20 2.88 -4.15
C ILE A 282 28.84 3.42 -2.86
N VAL A 283 30.01 2.89 -2.49
CA VAL A 283 30.79 3.38 -1.34
C VAL A 283 31.91 4.26 -1.87
N ARG A 284 32.26 5.38 -1.25
CA ARG A 284 33.39 6.19 -1.74
C ARG A 284 34.74 5.49 -1.48
N PRO A 285 35.79 5.74 -2.27
CA PRO A 285 37.13 5.29 -1.92
C PRO A 285 37.50 5.76 -0.49
N PRO A 286 38.14 4.90 0.32
CA PRO A 286 38.59 5.29 1.66
C PRO A 286 39.64 6.40 1.55
N LYS A 287 39.67 7.31 2.53
CA LYS A 287 40.70 8.35 2.61
C LYS A 287 42.07 7.70 2.91
N LYS A 288 43.16 8.34 2.45
CA LYS A 288 44.54 7.90 2.78
C LYS A 288 44.68 7.80 4.30
N GLY A 289 45.20 6.67 4.79
CA GLY A 289 45.36 6.37 6.23
C GLY A 289 44.17 5.64 6.88
N SER A 290 43.07 5.39 6.17
CA SER A 290 41.97 4.58 6.71
C SER A 290 42.25 3.09 6.54
N ALA A 291 42.08 2.31 7.61
CA ALA A 291 42.14 0.84 7.58
C ALA A 291 40.93 0.18 6.90
N VAL A 292 39.89 0.95 6.54
CA VAL A 292 38.65 0.40 5.96
C VAL A 292 38.85 0.04 4.49
N GLN A 293 38.84 -1.26 4.20
CA GLN A 293 38.89 -1.76 2.82
C GLN A 293 37.51 -1.70 2.16
N ARG A 294 37.41 -1.04 1.00
CA ARG A 294 36.18 -1.00 0.19
C ARG A 294 36.03 -2.30 -0.61
N PRO A 295 34.88 -2.99 -0.56
CA PRO A 295 34.60 -4.12 -1.43
C PRO A 295 34.58 -3.70 -2.92
N ARG A 296 35.23 -4.50 -3.79
CA ARG A 296 35.27 -4.25 -5.25
C ARG A 296 33.87 -4.16 -5.86
N THR A 297 32.91 -4.93 -5.37
CA THR A 297 31.50 -4.93 -5.81
C THR A 297 30.77 -3.61 -5.54
N ARG A 298 31.28 -2.77 -4.62
CA ARG A 298 30.74 -1.44 -4.31
C ARG A 298 31.54 -0.32 -4.99
N THR A 299 32.34 -0.67 -6.00
CA THR A 299 33.03 0.30 -6.84
C THR A 299 32.07 1.03 -7.78
N LEU A 300 32.35 2.30 -8.11
CA LEU A 300 31.48 3.05 -9.03
C LEU A 300 31.44 2.37 -10.40
N THR A 301 32.60 1.94 -10.89
CA THR A 301 32.74 1.22 -12.16
C THR A 301 31.98 -0.11 -12.14
N ALA A 302 32.20 -0.97 -11.14
CA ALA A 302 31.48 -2.24 -11.06
C ALA A 302 29.96 -2.07 -10.92
N VAL A 303 29.51 -1.09 -10.13
CA VAL A 303 28.07 -0.82 -9.99
C VAL A 303 27.47 -0.33 -11.31
N HIS A 304 28.17 0.54 -12.06
CA HIS A 304 27.71 1.02 -13.36
C HIS A 304 27.65 -0.11 -14.41
N ASP A 305 28.58 -1.05 -14.36
CA ASP A 305 28.55 -2.23 -15.24
C ASP A 305 27.39 -3.17 -14.87
N CYS A 306 27.16 -3.41 -13.59
CA CYS A 306 26.01 -4.20 -13.15
C CYS A 306 24.65 -3.53 -13.39
N ILE A 307 24.57 -2.19 -13.41
CA ILE A 307 23.33 -1.47 -13.79
C ILE A 307 23.06 -1.67 -15.27
N LEU A 308 24.11 -1.62 -16.10
CA LEU A 308 24.01 -1.85 -17.54
C LEU A 308 23.42 -3.25 -17.83
N GLU A 309 23.94 -4.28 -17.17
CA GLU A 309 23.43 -5.66 -17.26
C GLU A 309 21.96 -5.81 -16.82
N ASP A 310 21.51 -5.01 -15.85
CA ASP A 310 20.11 -5.07 -15.41
C ASP A 310 19.18 -4.36 -16.39
N VAL A 311 19.65 -3.25 -17.00
CA VAL A 311 18.87 -2.46 -17.97
C VAL A 311 18.59 -3.26 -19.24
N VAL A 312 19.56 -4.02 -19.74
CA VAL A 312 19.43 -4.76 -21.02
C VAL A 312 18.79 -6.13 -20.89
N TYR A 313 18.58 -6.63 -19.67
CA TYR A 313 17.98 -7.95 -19.45
C TYR A 313 16.58 -8.00 -20.12
N PRO A 314 16.24 -9.06 -20.88
CA PRO A 314 16.86 -10.39 -20.97
C PRO A 314 18.09 -10.50 -21.88
N ALA A 315 18.38 -9.52 -22.73
CA ALA A 315 19.52 -9.58 -23.63
C ALA A 315 20.85 -9.57 -22.88
N GLU A 316 21.78 -10.41 -23.32
CA GLU A 316 23.13 -10.48 -22.77
C GLU A 316 24.10 -9.58 -23.54
N ILE A 317 25.08 -9.03 -22.83
CA ILE A 317 26.12 -8.19 -23.43
C ILE A 317 27.25 -9.10 -23.90
N VAL A 318 27.44 -9.17 -25.22
CA VAL A 318 28.50 -9.95 -25.87
C VAL A 318 29.82 -9.18 -25.90
N GLY A 319 29.75 -7.87 -26.07
CA GLY A 319 30.94 -7.04 -26.22
C GLY A 319 30.74 -5.62 -25.69
N LYS A 320 31.84 -5.02 -25.27
CA LYS A 320 31.88 -3.62 -24.83
C LYS A 320 33.11 -2.95 -25.41
N ARG A 321 32.89 -1.91 -26.22
CA ARG A 321 33.95 -1.06 -26.78
C ARG A 321 33.77 0.36 -26.27
N ILE A 322 34.86 1.05 -26.00
CA ILE A 322 34.83 2.44 -25.56
C ILE A 322 35.46 3.26 -26.68
N ARG A 323 34.68 4.18 -27.26
CA ARG A 323 35.17 5.12 -28.25
C ARG A 323 35.40 6.48 -27.59
N TYR A 324 36.60 7.00 -27.77
CA TYR A 324 36.94 8.38 -27.42
C TYR A 324 36.83 9.23 -28.67
N ARG A 325 36.11 10.35 -28.60
CA ARG A 325 36.06 11.36 -29.67
C ARG A 325 37.21 12.35 -29.53
N LEU A 326 37.46 13.12 -30.57
CA LEU A 326 38.48 14.19 -30.58
C LEU A 326 38.23 15.22 -29.47
N ASP A 327 36.97 15.51 -29.16
CA ASP A 327 36.57 16.43 -28.08
C ASP A 327 36.77 15.86 -26.66
N GLY A 328 37.36 14.66 -26.52
CA GLY A 328 37.51 13.94 -25.25
C GLY A 328 36.23 13.25 -24.77
N ALA A 329 35.09 13.46 -25.44
CA ALA A 329 33.84 12.80 -25.13
C ALA A 329 33.95 11.27 -25.29
N LYS A 330 33.39 10.55 -24.31
CA LYS A 330 33.44 9.08 -24.24
C LYS A 330 32.08 8.47 -24.54
N VAL A 331 32.01 7.62 -25.56
CA VAL A 331 30.81 6.85 -25.90
C VAL A 331 31.10 5.36 -25.70
N ILE A 332 30.27 4.70 -24.91
CA ILE A 332 30.37 3.26 -24.66
C ILE A 332 29.49 2.54 -25.69
N LYS A 333 30.11 1.81 -26.61
CA LYS A 333 29.42 0.93 -27.54
C LYS A 333 29.25 -0.45 -26.91
N ILE A 334 28.01 -0.92 -26.87
CA ILE A 334 27.65 -2.22 -26.29
C ILE A 334 27.08 -3.08 -27.40
N PHE A 335 27.61 -4.28 -27.52
CA PHE A 335 27.13 -5.30 -28.43
C PHE A 335 26.23 -6.26 -27.67
N LEU A 336 24.96 -6.31 -28.05
CA LEU A 336 23.97 -7.24 -27.50
C LEU A 336 23.95 -8.53 -28.32
N ASP A 337 23.50 -9.64 -27.72
CA ASP A 337 23.31 -10.90 -28.44
C ASP A 337 22.27 -10.73 -29.58
N PRO A 338 22.61 -11.05 -30.85
CA PRO A 338 21.68 -10.92 -31.97
C PRO A 338 20.43 -11.80 -31.84
N LYS A 339 20.43 -12.85 -31.01
CA LYS A 339 19.25 -13.72 -30.79
C LYS A 339 18.07 -12.98 -30.19
N GLU A 340 18.33 -12.00 -29.33
CA GLU A 340 17.29 -11.21 -28.64
C GLU A 340 16.93 -9.92 -29.38
N ARG A 341 17.37 -9.77 -30.64
CA ARG A 341 17.18 -8.55 -31.44
C ARG A 341 15.71 -8.18 -31.57
N ASN A 342 14.87 -9.14 -31.97
CA ASN A 342 13.43 -8.91 -32.17
C ASN A 342 12.71 -8.42 -30.90
N ASN A 343 13.21 -8.81 -29.72
CA ASN A 343 12.59 -8.49 -28.43
C ASN A 343 13.10 -7.17 -27.84
N THR A 344 14.28 -6.70 -28.21
CA THR A 344 14.95 -5.57 -27.55
C THR A 344 15.23 -4.37 -28.45
N GLU A 345 15.11 -4.52 -29.78
CA GLU A 345 15.35 -3.45 -30.76
C GLU A 345 14.49 -2.19 -30.54
N TYR A 346 13.21 -2.34 -30.18
CA TYR A 346 12.33 -1.19 -29.91
C TYR A 346 12.64 -0.44 -28.60
N LYS A 347 13.53 -0.98 -27.75
CA LYS A 347 13.91 -0.43 -26.42
C LYS A 347 15.32 0.16 -26.37
N LEU A 348 16.09 0.12 -27.46
CA LEU A 348 17.50 0.56 -27.43
C LEU A 348 17.67 2.03 -27.01
N GLU A 349 16.79 2.90 -27.52
CA GLU A 349 16.77 4.33 -27.15
C GLU A 349 16.45 4.51 -25.66
N THR A 350 15.48 3.73 -25.16
CA THR A 350 15.09 3.70 -23.76
C THR A 350 16.25 3.29 -22.87
N PHE A 351 16.98 2.22 -23.23
CA PHE A 351 18.15 1.77 -22.46
C PHE A 351 19.23 2.84 -22.40
N SER A 352 19.48 3.55 -23.50
CA SER A 352 20.48 4.64 -23.54
C SER A 352 20.06 5.80 -22.65
N ALA A 353 18.81 6.25 -22.74
CA ALA A 353 18.27 7.33 -21.92
C ALA A 353 18.28 6.98 -20.42
N VAL A 354 17.86 5.77 -20.06
CA VAL A 354 17.85 5.28 -18.67
C VAL A 354 19.26 5.25 -18.12
N TYR A 355 20.21 4.70 -18.85
CA TYR A 355 21.59 4.62 -18.39
C TYR A 355 22.24 6.00 -18.26
N ARG A 356 22.01 6.90 -19.23
CA ARG A 356 22.48 8.29 -19.17
C ARG A 356 21.95 8.99 -17.93
N ARG A 357 20.66 8.84 -17.61
CA ARG A 357 20.05 9.47 -16.42
C ARG A 357 20.60 8.92 -15.11
N LEU A 358 20.79 7.60 -15.02
CA LEU A 358 21.28 6.94 -13.80
C LEU A 358 22.78 7.14 -13.57
N CYS A 359 23.58 7.10 -14.64
CA CYS A 359 25.04 7.01 -14.55
C CYS A 359 25.78 8.25 -15.08
N GLY A 360 25.12 9.14 -15.82
CA GLY A 360 25.74 10.30 -16.47
C GLY A 360 26.72 9.93 -17.60
N LYS A 361 26.59 8.74 -18.20
CA LYS A 361 27.48 8.22 -19.23
C LYS A 361 26.70 7.93 -20.52
N ASP A 362 27.30 8.25 -21.66
CA ASP A 362 26.72 7.99 -22.97
C ASP A 362 26.98 6.57 -23.45
N VAL A 363 25.91 5.95 -23.95
CA VAL A 363 25.91 4.56 -24.39
C VAL A 363 25.18 4.42 -25.71
N ALA A 364 25.76 3.63 -26.60
CA ALA A 364 25.14 3.20 -27.85
C ALA A 364 25.04 1.67 -27.84
N PHE A 365 23.85 1.15 -28.10
CA PHE A 365 23.61 -0.28 -28.22
C PHE A 365 23.57 -0.66 -29.70
N GLU A 366 24.34 -1.67 -30.07
CA GLU A 366 24.47 -2.20 -31.41
C GLU A 366 24.35 -3.74 -31.34
N TYR A 367 23.95 -4.38 -32.44
CA TYR A 367 24.10 -5.83 -32.58
C TYR A 367 25.37 -6.09 -33.40
N PRO A 368 26.19 -7.09 -33.04
CA PRO A 368 27.32 -7.47 -33.86
C PRO A 368 26.81 -7.89 -35.24
N MET A 369 27.37 -7.32 -36.30
CA MET A 369 27.14 -7.87 -37.64
C MET A 369 27.82 -9.24 -37.67
N THR A 370 27.08 -10.28 -38.02
CA THR A 370 27.68 -11.57 -38.37
C THR A 370 28.56 -11.34 -39.58
N GLU A 371 29.89 -11.38 -39.40
CA GLU A 371 30.81 -11.62 -40.51
C GLU A 371 30.47 -13.02 -41.03
N THR A 372 29.62 -13.09 -42.05
CA THR A 372 29.51 -14.27 -42.91
C THR A 372 30.85 -14.36 -43.64
N ALA A 373 31.74 -15.17 -43.11
CA ALA A 373 32.95 -15.63 -43.79
C ALA A 373 32.60 -16.70 -44.83
#